data_AF-A0A2M9R7U1-F1
#
_entry.id   AF-A0A2M9R7U1-F1
#
_cell.length_a   1.000
_cell.length_b   1.000
_cell.length_c   1.000
_cell.angle_alpha   90.00
_cell.angle_beta   90.00
_cell.angle_gamma   90.00
#
_symmetry.space_group_name_H-M   'P 1'
#
loop_
_entity.id
_entity.type
_entity.pdbx_description
1 polymer ?
#
loop_
_entity_poly.entity_id
_entity_poly.type
_entity_poly.pdbx_seq_one_letter_code
_entity_poly.pdbx_strand_id
1 'polypeptide(L)'
;MSYYIKLHQVKSTNNFFYKKYQTLSNNELEKIAQNNIKYVSEARLAAISILKERNYDSHINKKIENELDIIENNKLQQLKEKNKQNETIISTLESIQHRKTARYKLSNGNELQVKRLKTNKYQIRIEHYMSIISPVVICKINENNQINYFPFFHTNSILFSLIISFILLGYIWYELGTISNELILIILAFPIINTILQLISFTYKHKLILSTFKQEIQKFR
;
A
#
# COMPACT_ATOMS: atom_id res chain seq x y z
N MET A 1 23.71 16.85 -4.28
CA MET A 1 23.78 16.39 -5.67
C MET A 1 23.12 17.46 -6.51
N SER A 2 23.90 18.12 -7.38
CA SER A 2 23.66 19.47 -7.90
C SER A 2 22.44 19.59 -8.84
N TYR A 3 21.76 20.75 -8.81
CA TYR A 3 20.68 21.22 -9.70
C TYR A 3 20.96 20.93 -11.19
N TYR A 4 22.24 20.96 -11.56
CA TYR A 4 22.75 20.62 -12.89
C TYR A 4 22.41 19.20 -13.37
N ILE A 5 22.36 18.23 -12.46
CA ILE A 5 22.13 16.82 -12.82
C ILE A 5 20.68 16.60 -13.28
N LYS A 6 19.73 17.45 -12.86
CA LYS A 6 18.30 17.28 -13.16
C LYS A 6 17.75 18.15 -14.29
N LEU A 7 18.37 19.28 -14.62
CA LEU A 7 18.11 19.93 -15.92
C LEU A 7 18.39 18.93 -17.06
N HIS A 8 19.42 18.10 -16.92
CA HIS A 8 19.69 16.97 -17.84
C HIS A 8 18.62 15.87 -17.83
N GLN A 9 17.94 15.62 -16.70
CA GLN A 9 16.84 14.64 -16.63
C GLN A 9 15.50 15.19 -17.16
N VAL A 10 15.22 16.48 -16.99
CA VAL A 10 14.06 17.15 -17.63
C VAL A 10 14.23 17.18 -19.15
N LYS A 11 15.48 17.31 -19.62
CA LYS A 11 15.90 17.18 -21.02
C LYS A 11 15.87 15.73 -21.54
N SER A 12 15.61 14.74 -20.68
CA SER A 12 15.43 13.37 -21.16
C SER A 12 14.26 13.35 -22.14
N THR A 13 14.46 12.68 -23.26
CA THR A 13 13.59 12.64 -24.45
C THR A 13 12.16 12.10 -24.18
N ASN A 14 11.78 11.86 -22.92
CA ASN A 14 10.49 11.33 -22.49
C ASN A 14 9.65 12.25 -21.57
N ASN A 15 10.06 13.50 -21.28
CA ASN A 15 9.19 14.41 -20.53
C ASN A 15 8.08 15.00 -21.41
N PHE A 16 6.82 14.58 -21.18
CA PHE A 16 5.62 15.03 -21.90
C PHE A 16 5.44 16.55 -21.89
N PHE A 17 5.61 17.20 -20.73
CA PHE A 17 5.42 18.64 -20.59
C PHE A 17 6.49 19.42 -21.34
N TYR A 18 7.74 18.94 -21.30
CA TYR A 18 8.84 19.59 -22.00
C TYR A 18 8.61 19.60 -23.52
N LYS A 19 8.21 18.47 -24.12
CA LYS A 19 7.83 18.43 -25.55
C LYS A 19 6.64 19.33 -25.87
N LYS A 20 5.61 19.30 -25.02
CA LYS A 20 4.39 20.11 -25.22
C LYS A 20 4.66 21.61 -25.13
N TYR A 21 5.63 22.03 -24.33
CA TYR A 21 5.90 23.44 -24.05
C TYR A 21 6.99 24.05 -24.93
N GLN A 22 7.71 23.25 -25.73
CA GLN A 22 8.75 23.75 -26.64
C GLN A 22 8.24 24.77 -27.65
N THR A 23 6.97 24.73 -28.03
CA THR A 23 6.35 25.66 -29.00
C THR A 23 5.71 26.87 -28.36
N LEU A 24 5.60 26.93 -27.03
CA LEU A 24 4.96 28.03 -26.31
C LEU A 24 5.85 29.27 -26.28
N SER A 25 5.22 30.44 -26.21
CA SER A 25 5.92 31.72 -26.05
C SER A 25 6.53 31.88 -24.66
N ASN A 26 7.54 32.73 -24.50
CA ASN A 26 8.19 32.95 -23.20
C ASN A 26 7.17 33.44 -22.14
N ASN A 27 6.24 34.32 -22.51
CA ASN A 27 5.18 34.80 -21.61
C ASN A 27 4.25 33.67 -21.12
N GLU A 28 3.94 32.70 -21.98
CA GLU A 28 3.12 31.55 -21.59
C GLU A 28 3.89 30.61 -20.67
N LEU A 29 5.17 30.39 -20.94
CA LEU A 29 6.04 29.59 -20.08
C LEU A 29 6.19 30.22 -18.70
N GLU A 30 6.29 31.55 -18.59
CA GLU A 30 6.31 32.24 -17.30
C GLU A 30 5.00 32.08 -16.54
N LYS A 31 3.86 32.23 -17.21
CA LYS A 31 2.54 32.00 -16.59
C LYS A 31 2.41 30.57 -16.06
N ILE A 32 2.93 29.59 -16.79
CA ILE A 32 2.97 28.20 -16.35
C ILE A 32 3.88 28.06 -15.13
N ALA A 33 5.10 28.58 -15.22
CA ALA A 33 6.10 28.48 -14.16
C ALA A 33 5.62 29.11 -12.83
N GLN A 34 4.91 30.24 -12.89
CA GLN A 34 4.43 30.96 -11.71
C GLN A 34 3.18 30.35 -11.06
N ASN A 35 2.29 29.73 -11.85
CA ASN A 35 0.98 29.34 -11.34
C ASN A 35 1.00 27.94 -10.72
N ASN A 36 1.24 27.89 -9.41
CA ASN A 36 1.24 26.67 -8.60
C ASN A 36 -0.16 26.07 -8.33
N ILE A 37 -1.25 26.79 -8.63
CA ILE A 37 -2.63 26.32 -8.46
C ILE A 37 -3.07 25.54 -9.70
N LYS A 38 -2.74 26.05 -10.89
CA LYS A 38 -3.22 25.50 -12.16
C LYS A 38 -2.31 24.41 -12.73
N TYR A 39 -1.02 24.40 -12.36
CA TYR A 39 -0.03 23.50 -12.95
C TYR A 39 0.73 22.68 -11.91
N VAL A 40 0.91 21.40 -12.22
CA VAL A 40 1.71 20.46 -11.43
C VAL A 40 3.20 20.81 -11.46
N SER A 41 3.96 20.35 -10.46
CA SER A 41 5.39 20.67 -10.33
C SER A 41 6.22 20.34 -11.57
N GLU A 42 5.91 19.23 -12.23
CA GLU A 42 6.59 18.70 -13.40
C GLU A 42 6.39 19.61 -14.63
N ALA A 43 5.20 20.20 -14.77
CA ALA A 43 4.89 21.14 -15.83
C ALA A 43 5.64 22.47 -15.62
N ARG A 44 5.68 22.95 -14.37
CA ARG A 44 6.40 24.18 -13.99
C ARG A 44 7.90 24.02 -14.23
N LEU A 45 8.47 22.88 -13.86
CA LEU A 45 9.89 22.53 -14.11
C LEU A 45 10.24 22.51 -15.59
N ALA A 46 9.37 21.93 -16.43
CA ALA A 46 9.55 21.92 -17.87
C ALA A 46 9.56 23.33 -18.45
N ALA A 47 8.64 24.20 -18.01
CA ALA A 47 8.56 25.58 -18.49
C ALA A 47 9.81 26.40 -18.13
N ILE A 48 10.30 26.30 -16.90
CA ILE A 48 11.53 26.98 -16.44
C ILE A 48 12.75 26.47 -17.20
N SER A 49 12.83 25.16 -17.44
CA SER A 49 13.94 24.57 -18.19
C SER A 49 14.01 25.13 -19.61
N ILE A 50 12.86 25.30 -20.27
CA ILE A 50 12.79 25.89 -21.62
C ILE A 50 13.12 27.40 -21.58
N LEU A 51 12.63 28.14 -20.58
CA LEU A 51 12.96 29.56 -20.41
C LEU A 51 14.47 29.76 -20.23
N LYS A 52 15.12 28.90 -19.43
CA LYS A 52 16.58 28.91 -19.24
C LYS A 52 17.33 28.61 -20.52
N GLU A 53 16.91 27.61 -21.29
CA GLU A 53 17.54 27.27 -22.57
C GLU A 53 17.44 28.39 -23.60
N ARG A 54 16.36 29.18 -23.54
CA ARG A 54 16.17 30.36 -24.37
C ARG A 54 16.93 31.59 -23.86
N ASN A 55 17.75 31.45 -22.82
CA ASN A 55 18.44 32.54 -22.12
C ASN A 55 17.49 33.69 -21.72
N TYR A 56 16.24 33.36 -21.40
CA TYR A 56 15.26 34.35 -20.99
C TYR A 56 15.46 34.70 -19.52
N ASP A 57 16.06 35.86 -19.28
CA ASP A 57 16.34 36.36 -17.94
C ASP A 57 15.08 36.97 -17.33
N SER A 58 14.31 36.14 -16.63
CA SER A 58 13.22 36.63 -15.82
C SER A 58 13.66 36.73 -14.36
N HIS A 59 13.30 37.85 -13.72
CA HIS A 59 13.41 38.04 -12.27
C HIS A 59 12.66 36.95 -11.47
N ILE A 60 11.80 36.19 -12.15
CA ILE A 60 10.92 35.16 -11.61
C ILE A 60 11.65 33.81 -11.50
N ASN A 61 12.65 33.55 -12.34
CA ASN A 61 13.41 32.29 -12.39
C ASN A 61 13.97 31.92 -11.00
N LYS A 62 14.69 32.84 -10.33
CA LYS A 62 15.31 32.58 -9.01
C LYS A 62 14.29 32.22 -7.93
N LYS A 63 13.12 32.86 -7.91
CA LYS A 63 12.08 32.60 -6.90
C LYS A 63 11.50 31.20 -7.07
N ILE A 64 11.20 30.81 -8.31
CA ILE A 64 10.61 29.50 -8.59
C ILE A 64 11.66 28.39 -8.43
N GLU A 65 12.92 28.64 -8.77
CA GLU A 65 14.03 27.72 -8.52
C GLU A 65 14.14 27.37 -7.03
N ASN A 66 14.12 28.37 -6.16
CA ASN A 66 14.17 28.15 -4.71
C ASN A 66 12.96 27.35 -4.20
N GLU A 67 11.74 27.64 -4.67
CA GLU A 67 10.54 26.87 -4.30
C GLU A 67 10.65 25.40 -4.72
N LEU A 68 11.20 25.14 -5.90
CA LEU A 68 11.36 23.79 -6.44
C LEU A 68 12.46 23.01 -5.74
N ASP A 69 13.56 23.66 -5.37
CA ASP A 69 14.61 23.06 -4.54
C ASP A 69 14.06 22.62 -3.18
N ILE A 70 13.19 23.42 -2.57
CA ILE A 70 12.51 23.05 -1.33
C ILE A 70 11.61 21.82 -1.54
N ILE A 71 10.79 21.82 -2.59
CA ILE A 71 9.90 20.67 -2.90
C ILE A 71 10.72 19.40 -3.15
N GLU A 72 11.82 19.51 -3.87
CA GLU A 72 12.69 18.37 -4.17
C GLU A 72 13.41 17.86 -2.94
N ASN A 73 14.00 18.75 -2.14
CA ASN A 73 14.65 18.38 -0.89
C ASN A 73 13.66 17.69 0.05
N ASN A 74 12.42 18.16 0.11
CA ASN A 74 11.34 17.50 0.86
C ASN A 74 11.02 16.11 0.29
N LYS A 75 10.91 15.95 -1.04
CA LYS A 75 10.69 14.63 -1.68
C LYS A 75 11.85 13.67 -1.39
N LEU A 76 13.09 14.15 -1.47
CA LEU A 76 14.30 13.36 -1.18
C LEU A 76 14.38 12.96 0.29
N GLN A 77 14.04 13.88 1.20
CA GLN A 77 13.99 13.60 2.62
C GLN A 77 12.93 12.55 2.95
N GLN A 78 11.72 12.67 2.39
CA GLN A 78 10.68 11.64 2.52
C GLN A 78 11.13 10.28 1.99
N LEU A 79 11.85 10.25 0.86
CA LEU A 79 12.43 9.02 0.30
C LEU A 79 13.48 8.40 1.24
N LYS A 80 14.37 9.22 1.82
CA LYS A 80 15.36 8.77 2.79
C LYS A 80 14.70 8.21 4.05
N GLU A 81 13.69 8.89 4.59
CA GLU A 81 12.93 8.43 5.75
C GLU A 81 12.22 7.10 5.47
N LYS A 82 11.59 6.97 4.29
CA LYS A 82 10.96 5.72 3.85
C LYS A 82 11.98 4.57 3.72
N ASN A 83 13.15 4.84 3.15
CA ASN A 83 14.20 3.83 3.02
C ASN A 83 14.72 3.37 4.39
N LYS A 84 14.97 4.32 5.31
CA LYS A 84 15.37 4.01 6.69
C LYS A 84 14.32 3.18 7.42
N GLN A 85 13.04 3.50 7.23
CA GLN A 85 11.94 2.70 7.78
C GLN A 85 11.92 1.27 7.21
N ASN A 86 12.13 1.11 5.90
CA ASN A 86 12.20 -0.20 5.26
C ASN A 86 13.37 -1.02 5.81
N GLU A 87 14.56 -0.42 5.95
CA GLU A 87 15.74 -1.09 6.51
C GLU A 87 15.47 -1.65 7.92
N THR A 88 14.81 -0.87 8.77
CA THR A 88 14.43 -1.32 10.12
C THR A 88 13.42 -2.47 10.08
N ILE A 89 12.42 -2.39 9.20
CA ILE A 89 11.46 -3.49 9.05
C ILE A 89 12.17 -4.75 8.55
N ILE A 90 13.07 -4.62 7.57
CA ILE A 90 13.82 -5.73 6.99
C ILE A 90 14.70 -6.40 8.04
N SER A 91 15.48 -5.65 8.80
CA SER A 91 16.36 -6.21 9.84
C SER A 91 15.56 -6.97 10.91
N THR A 92 14.43 -6.42 11.36
CA THR A 92 13.55 -7.10 12.32
C THR A 92 12.96 -8.39 11.71
N LEU A 93 12.55 -8.37 10.45
CA LEU A 93 12.04 -9.57 9.77
C LEU A 93 13.11 -10.64 9.60
N GLU A 94 14.33 -10.26 9.23
CA GLU A 94 15.46 -11.17 9.03
C GLU A 94 15.92 -11.86 10.31
N SER A 95 15.73 -11.19 11.47
CA SER A 95 15.99 -11.78 12.79
C SER A 95 15.11 -13.00 13.10
N ILE A 96 13.96 -13.13 12.43
CA ILE A 96 13.06 -14.26 12.60
C ILE A 96 13.69 -15.48 11.95
N GLN A 97 13.95 -16.53 12.74
CA GLN A 97 14.51 -17.79 12.24
C GLN A 97 13.60 -18.44 11.18
N HIS A 98 14.18 -19.19 10.24
CA HIS A 98 13.43 -19.87 9.19
C HIS A 98 12.34 -20.79 9.76
N ARG A 99 11.12 -20.70 9.22
CA ARG A 99 9.91 -21.44 9.66
C ARG A 99 9.43 -21.14 11.09
N LYS A 100 10.06 -20.21 11.80
CA LYS A 100 9.56 -19.73 13.10
C LYS A 100 8.59 -18.57 12.95
N THR A 101 7.84 -18.35 14.02
CA THR A 101 6.84 -17.29 14.14
C THR A 101 7.25 -16.38 15.28
N ALA A 102 7.48 -15.10 14.97
CA ALA A 102 7.56 -14.05 15.97
C ALA A 102 6.14 -13.64 16.36
N ARG A 103 5.95 -13.34 17.64
CA ARG A 103 4.65 -13.05 18.23
C ARG A 103 4.75 -11.75 19.02
N TYR A 104 3.82 -10.84 18.76
CA TYR A 104 3.79 -9.51 19.35
C TYR A 104 2.41 -9.26 19.94
N LYS A 105 2.35 -9.06 21.26
CA LYS A 105 1.08 -8.80 21.96
C LYS A 105 0.65 -7.37 21.70
N LEU A 106 -0.58 -7.19 21.22
CA LEU A 106 -1.17 -5.89 20.93
C LEU A 106 -1.89 -5.34 22.16
N SER A 107 -2.06 -4.02 22.23
CA SER A 107 -2.76 -3.34 23.33
C SER A 107 -4.22 -3.75 23.49
N ASN A 108 -4.86 -4.17 22.39
CA ASN A 108 -6.24 -4.67 22.39
C ASN A 108 -6.37 -6.15 22.77
N GLY A 109 -5.30 -6.78 23.25
CA GLY A 109 -5.27 -8.18 23.67
C GLY A 109 -5.09 -9.20 22.55
N ASN A 110 -5.16 -8.79 21.27
CA ASN A 110 -4.86 -9.67 20.14
C ASN A 110 -3.34 -9.88 19.99
N GLU A 111 -2.95 -10.84 19.15
CA GLU A 111 -1.53 -11.13 18.88
C GLU A 111 -1.21 -10.94 17.39
N LEU A 112 -0.21 -10.10 17.09
CA LEU A 112 0.38 -10.00 15.76
C LEU A 112 1.40 -11.13 15.61
N GLN A 113 1.22 -11.97 14.60
CA GLN A 113 2.09 -13.09 14.30
C GLN A 113 2.78 -12.87 12.97
N VAL A 114 4.11 -13.02 12.97
CA VAL A 114 4.96 -12.88 11.78
C VAL A 114 5.74 -14.17 11.61
N LYS A 115 5.34 -14.99 10.64
CA LYS A 115 5.96 -16.27 10.32
C LYS A 115 6.88 -16.15 9.12
N ARG A 116 8.14 -16.58 9.24
CA ARG A 116 9.06 -16.64 8.10
C ARG A 116 8.80 -17.90 7.28
N LEU A 117 8.29 -17.73 6.05
CA LEU A 117 8.00 -18.83 5.13
C LEU A 117 9.23 -19.26 4.34
N LYS A 118 9.97 -18.28 3.81
CA LYS A 118 11.22 -18.45 3.06
C LYS A 118 12.20 -17.33 3.43
N THR A 119 13.42 -17.35 2.90
CA THR A 119 14.47 -16.36 3.19
C THR A 119 13.96 -14.92 3.08
N ASN A 120 13.15 -14.62 2.06
CA ASN A 120 12.61 -13.28 1.77
C ASN A 120 11.08 -13.21 1.77
N LYS A 121 10.39 -14.21 2.33
CA LYS A 121 8.91 -14.28 2.32
C LYS A 121 8.38 -14.51 3.72
N TYR A 122 7.49 -13.64 4.15
CA TYR A 122 6.92 -13.59 5.49
C TYR A 122 5.39 -13.59 5.42
N GLN A 123 4.78 -14.23 6.38
CA GLN A 123 3.34 -14.26 6.58
C GLN A 123 3.02 -13.47 7.84
N ILE A 124 2.21 -12.42 7.69
CA ILE A 124 1.79 -11.53 8.78
C ILE A 124 0.30 -11.75 8.97
N ARG A 125 -0.12 -11.98 10.21
CA ARG A 125 -1.54 -12.10 10.57
C ARG A 125 -1.78 -11.54 11.96
N ILE A 126 -2.99 -11.06 12.22
CA ILE A 126 -3.46 -10.84 13.59
C ILE A 126 -4.28 -12.06 13.96
N GLU A 127 -3.85 -12.80 14.97
CA GLU A 127 -4.61 -13.94 15.47
C GLU A 127 -5.88 -13.42 16.15
N HIS A 128 -7.01 -13.87 15.61
CA HIS A 128 -8.33 -13.61 16.17
C HIS A 128 -9.05 -14.95 16.28
N TYR A 129 -9.41 -15.34 17.50
CA TYR A 129 -9.80 -16.70 17.86
C TYR A 129 -11.06 -17.24 17.15
N MET A 130 -11.88 -16.39 16.51
CA MET A 130 -13.23 -16.76 16.05
C MET A 130 -13.57 -16.42 14.59
N SER A 131 -12.61 -16.44 13.66
CA SER A 131 -12.89 -16.14 12.24
C SER A 131 -12.78 -17.35 11.31
N ILE A 132 -13.83 -17.59 10.49
CA ILE A 132 -13.83 -18.59 9.40
C ILE A 132 -12.79 -18.19 8.34
N ILE A 133 -12.70 -16.90 8.06
CA ILE A 133 -11.74 -16.31 7.15
C ILE A 133 -10.84 -15.36 7.95
N SER A 134 -9.55 -15.72 8.05
CA SER A 134 -8.54 -14.88 8.68
C SER A 134 -7.76 -14.14 7.60
N PRO A 135 -7.74 -12.79 7.63
CA PRO A 135 -6.95 -12.02 6.70
C PRO A 135 -5.47 -12.17 7.02
N VAL A 136 -4.69 -12.41 5.97
CA VAL A 136 -3.25 -12.60 6.03
C VAL A 136 -2.59 -11.63 5.06
N VAL A 137 -1.46 -11.08 5.46
CA VAL A 137 -0.60 -10.27 4.58
C VAL A 137 0.66 -11.06 4.30
N ILE A 138 0.94 -11.32 3.03
CA ILE A 138 2.21 -11.87 2.61
C ILE A 138 3.15 -10.71 2.32
N CYS A 139 4.23 -10.64 3.08
CA CYS A 139 5.31 -9.68 2.90
C CYS A 139 6.44 -10.36 2.13
N LYS A 140 6.86 -9.76 1.01
CA LYS A 140 8.01 -10.20 0.22
C LYS A 140 9.05 -9.10 0.15
N ILE A 141 10.29 -9.43 0.49
CA ILE A 141 11.45 -8.55 0.35
C ILE A 141 12.10 -8.83 -1.00
N ASN A 142 12.22 -7.79 -1.83
CA ASN A 142 12.93 -7.86 -3.10
C ASN A 142 14.43 -7.56 -2.91
N GLU A 143 15.24 -7.89 -3.93
CA GLU A 143 16.70 -7.66 -3.94
C GLU A 143 17.08 -6.18 -3.72
N ASN A 144 16.21 -5.25 -4.11
CA ASN A 144 16.43 -3.81 -3.92
C ASN A 144 15.96 -3.28 -2.54
N ASN A 145 15.83 -4.14 -1.52
CA ASN A 145 15.28 -3.81 -0.20
C ASN A 145 13.88 -3.15 -0.24
N GLN A 146 13.12 -3.45 -1.30
CA GLN A 146 11.74 -3.01 -1.42
C GLN A 146 10.81 -4.08 -0.84
N ILE A 147 9.83 -3.64 -0.05
CA ILE A 147 8.86 -4.51 0.61
C ILE A 147 7.53 -4.46 -0.14
N ASN A 148 7.10 -5.61 -0.65
CA ASN A 148 5.81 -5.78 -1.29
C ASN A 148 4.84 -6.52 -0.36
N TYR A 149 3.60 -6.03 -0.27
CA TYR A 149 2.55 -6.60 0.56
C TYR A 149 1.43 -7.14 -0.32
N PHE A 150 1.09 -8.41 -0.12
CA PHE A 150 0.03 -9.07 -0.87
C PHE A 150 -1.08 -9.50 0.09
N PRO A 151 -2.33 -9.08 -0.16
CA PRO A 151 -3.48 -9.58 0.58
C PRO A 151 -3.68 -11.06 0.29
N PHE A 152 -3.95 -11.85 1.32
CA PHE A 152 -4.27 -13.26 1.20
C PHE A 152 -5.35 -13.66 2.22
N PHE A 153 -6.12 -14.69 1.88
CA PHE A 153 -7.13 -15.26 2.76
C PHE A 153 -6.68 -16.62 3.26
N HIS A 154 -6.71 -16.80 4.57
CA HIS A 154 -6.61 -18.13 5.15
C HIS A 154 -7.98 -18.56 5.64
N THR A 155 -8.51 -19.64 5.08
CA THR A 155 -9.74 -20.26 5.59
C THR A 155 -9.40 -21.15 6.79
N ASN A 156 -10.18 -21.06 7.85
CA ASN A 156 -10.12 -22.02 8.94
C ASN A 156 -10.90 -23.26 8.49
N SER A 157 -10.19 -24.34 8.14
CA SER A 157 -10.77 -25.56 7.59
C SER A 157 -11.84 -26.17 8.52
N ILE A 158 -11.66 -26.07 9.83
CA ILE A 158 -12.61 -26.58 10.83
C ILE A 158 -13.93 -25.82 10.73
N LEU A 159 -13.88 -24.49 10.79
CA LEU A 159 -15.10 -23.67 10.72
C LEU A 159 -15.79 -23.79 9.36
N PHE A 160 -15.02 -23.92 8.28
CA PHE A 160 -15.57 -24.18 6.95
C PHE A 160 -16.29 -25.53 6.88
N SER A 161 -15.71 -26.58 7.46
CA SER A 161 -16.35 -27.91 7.53
C SER A 161 -17.64 -27.89 8.34
N LEU A 162 -17.70 -27.14 9.45
CA LEU A 162 -18.91 -26.99 10.25
C LEU A 162 -20.05 -26.34 9.49
N ILE A 163 -19.77 -25.33 8.65
CA ILE A 163 -20.77 -24.69 7.79
C ILE A 163 -21.35 -25.70 6.80
N ILE A 164 -20.50 -26.49 6.14
CA ILE A 164 -20.94 -27.51 5.17
C ILE A 164 -21.80 -28.56 5.88
N SER A 165 -21.37 -29.05 7.04
CA SER A 165 -22.14 -30.01 7.83
C SER A 165 -23.50 -29.45 8.26
N PHE A 166 -23.57 -28.17 8.64
CA PHE A 166 -24.82 -27.52 9.02
C PHE A 166 -25.80 -27.40 7.84
N ILE A 167 -25.29 -27.05 6.65
CA ILE A 167 -26.08 -27.00 5.41
C ILE A 167 -26.63 -28.40 5.07
N LEU A 168 -25.80 -29.44 5.14
CA LEU A 168 -26.21 -30.81 4.89
C LEU A 168 -27.29 -31.29 5.87
N LEU A 169 -27.12 -31.01 7.17
CA LEU A 169 -28.11 -31.34 8.19
C LEU A 169 -29.44 -30.61 7.95
N GLY A 170 -29.39 -29.32 7.60
CA GLY A 170 -30.58 -28.56 7.25
C GLY A 170 -31.33 -29.17 6.07
N TYR A 171 -30.61 -29.59 5.03
CA TYR A 171 -31.19 -30.24 3.86
C TYR A 171 -31.82 -31.61 4.20
N ILE A 172 -31.16 -32.43 5.02
CA ILE A 172 -31.72 -33.71 5.48
C ILE A 172 -33.03 -33.49 6.26
N TRP A 173 -33.06 -32.50 7.15
CA TRP A 173 -34.28 -32.16 7.89
C TRP A 173 -35.40 -31.64 7.00
N TYR A 174 -35.05 -30.90 5.95
CA TYR A 174 -36.01 -30.47 4.94
C TYR A 174 -36.67 -31.67 4.22
N GLU A 175 -35.87 -32.63 3.74
CA GLU A 175 -36.37 -33.85 3.07
C GLU A 175 -37.22 -34.73 4.01
N LEU A 176 -36.91 -34.72 5.31
CA LEU A 176 -37.71 -35.39 6.34
C LEU A 176 -39.02 -34.66 6.69
N GLY A 177 -39.28 -33.49 6.10
CA GLY A 177 -40.46 -32.68 6.34
C GLY A 177 -40.50 -32.06 7.74
N THR A 178 -39.40 -32.04 8.48
CA THR A 178 -39.33 -31.49 9.84
C THR A 178 -39.18 -29.97 9.86
N ILE A 179 -38.77 -29.38 8.74
CA ILE A 179 -38.50 -27.93 8.59
C ILE A 179 -39.24 -27.40 7.35
N SER A 180 -39.82 -26.20 7.46
CA SER A 180 -40.53 -25.55 6.35
C SER A 180 -39.60 -25.04 5.26
N ASN A 181 -40.16 -24.81 4.05
CA ASN A 181 -39.47 -24.17 2.92
C ASN A 181 -38.80 -22.83 3.29
N GLU A 182 -39.44 -22.03 4.16
CA GLU A 182 -38.92 -20.73 4.57
C GLU A 182 -37.66 -20.86 5.45
N LEU A 183 -37.66 -21.83 6.36
CA LEU A 183 -36.55 -22.06 7.28
C LEU A 183 -35.32 -22.64 6.56
N ILE A 184 -35.49 -23.54 5.58
CA ILE A 184 -34.35 -24.05 4.80
C ILE A 184 -33.69 -22.95 3.96
N LEU A 185 -34.49 -22.02 3.42
CA LEU A 185 -33.99 -20.83 2.71
C LEU A 185 -33.11 -19.95 3.62
N ILE A 186 -33.51 -19.75 4.88
CA ILE A 186 -32.72 -18.99 5.86
C ILE A 186 -31.41 -19.71 6.19
N ILE A 187 -31.45 -21.04 6.41
CA ILE A 187 -30.28 -21.87 6.70
C ILE A 187 -29.27 -21.81 5.54
N LEU A 188 -29.74 -21.80 4.30
CA LEU A 188 -28.88 -21.71 3.10
C LEU A 188 -28.38 -20.27 2.85
N ALA A 189 -29.19 -19.26 3.11
CA ALA A 189 -28.84 -17.86 2.88
C ALA A 189 -27.82 -17.33 3.90
N PHE A 190 -27.91 -17.76 5.16
CA PHE A 190 -27.07 -17.24 6.23
C PHE A 190 -25.55 -17.41 5.98
N PRO A 191 -25.04 -18.60 5.58
CA PRO A 191 -23.63 -18.78 5.22
C PRO A 191 -23.17 -17.89 4.06
N ILE A 192 -24.02 -17.71 3.05
CA ILE A 192 -23.73 -16.89 1.86
C ILE A 192 -23.59 -15.42 2.27
N ILE A 193 -24.58 -14.89 3.00
CA ILE A 193 -24.57 -13.51 3.49
C ILE A 193 -23.35 -13.27 4.39
N ASN A 194 -23.05 -14.18 5.31
CA ASN A 194 -21.88 -14.08 6.19
C ASN A 194 -20.57 -14.07 5.38
N THR A 195 -20.46 -14.89 4.33
CA THR A 195 -19.28 -14.92 3.46
C THR A 195 -19.11 -13.61 2.70
N ILE A 196 -20.19 -13.04 2.16
CA ILE A 196 -20.18 -11.74 1.49
C ILE A 196 -19.74 -10.63 2.45
N LEU A 197 -20.30 -10.59 3.66
CA LEU A 197 -19.91 -9.62 4.68
C LEU A 197 -18.43 -9.76 5.07
N GLN A 198 -17.93 -10.99 5.18
CA GLN A 198 -16.50 -11.24 5.45
C GLN A 198 -15.60 -10.73 4.32
N LEU A 199 -15.99 -10.94 3.06
CA LEU A 199 -15.27 -10.41 1.89
C LEU A 199 -15.28 -8.88 1.84
N ILE A 200 -16.41 -8.23 2.13
CA ILE A 200 -16.47 -6.76 2.22
C ILE A 200 -15.57 -6.24 3.34
N SER A 201 -15.60 -6.88 4.50
CA SER A 201 -14.76 -6.52 5.65
C SER A 201 -13.26 -6.74 5.40
N PHE A 202 -12.89 -7.53 4.39
CA PHE A 202 -11.52 -7.93 4.13
C PHE A 202 -10.61 -6.74 3.83
N THR A 203 -11.04 -5.85 2.92
CA THR A 203 -10.23 -4.70 2.51
C THR A 203 -9.89 -3.82 3.72
N TYR A 204 -10.86 -3.65 4.62
CA TYR A 204 -10.67 -2.93 5.88
C TYR A 204 -9.70 -3.66 6.81
N LYS A 205 -9.91 -4.96 7.06
CA LYS A 205 -9.04 -5.77 7.91
C LYS A 205 -7.60 -5.85 7.39
N HIS A 206 -7.40 -5.89 6.08
CA HIS A 206 -6.07 -5.89 5.47
C HIS A 206 -5.33 -4.57 5.73
N LYS A 207 -6.01 -3.44 5.55
CA LYS A 207 -5.44 -2.11 5.89
C LYS A 207 -5.07 -2.04 7.36
N LEU A 208 -5.93 -2.56 8.24
CA LEU A 208 -5.69 -2.61 9.68
C LEU A 208 -4.45 -3.45 10.03
N ILE A 209 -4.35 -4.67 9.49
CA ILE A 209 -3.18 -5.54 9.73
C ILE A 209 -1.90 -4.84 9.28
N LEU A 210 -1.90 -4.23 8.11
CA LEU A 210 -0.72 -3.56 7.58
C LEU A 210 -0.32 -2.35 8.43
N SER A 211 -1.28 -1.55 8.89
CA SER A 211 -1.00 -0.41 9.76
C SER A 211 -0.46 -0.87 11.11
N THR A 212 -1.08 -1.86 11.72
CA THR A 212 -0.65 -2.42 13.01
C THR A 212 0.73 -3.04 12.91
N PHE A 213 1.00 -3.81 11.86
CA PHE A 213 2.32 -4.39 11.59
C PHE A 213 3.41 -3.32 11.51
N LYS A 214 3.17 -2.25 10.73
CA LYS A 214 4.15 -1.16 10.60
C LYS A 214 4.40 -0.45 11.93
N GLN A 215 3.35 -0.17 12.69
CA GLN A 215 3.45 0.50 13.99
C GLN A 215 4.20 -0.35 15.01
N GLU A 216 3.87 -1.63 15.13
CA GLU A 216 4.48 -2.50 16.14
C GLU A 216 5.93 -2.82 15.81
N ILE A 217 6.27 -3.14 14.56
CA ILE A 217 7.65 -3.41 14.17
C ILE A 217 8.55 -2.18 14.35
N GLN A 218 8.00 -0.96 14.21
CA GLN A 218 8.74 0.28 14.45
C GLN A 218 8.99 0.59 15.93
N LYS A 219 8.22 -0.01 16.86
CA LYS A 219 8.41 0.17 18.31
C LYS A 219 9.57 -0.63 18.87
N PHE A 220 9.99 -1.71 18.20
CA PHE A 220 11.13 -2.55 18.62
C PHE A 220 12.49 -1.92 18.28
N ARG A 221 12.58 -0.60 18.43
CA ARG A 221 13.77 0.20 18.19
C ARG A 221 14.72 0.18 19.38
#